data_AF-A0A2D3VXJ1-F1
#
_entry.id   AF-A0A2D3VXJ1-F1
#
_cell.length_a   1.000
_cell.length_b   1.000
_cell.length_c   1.000
_cell.angle_alpha   90.00
_cell.angle_beta   90.00
_cell.angle_gamma   90.00
#
_symmetry.space_group_name_H-M   'P 1'
#
loop_
_entity.id
_entity.type
_entity.pdbx_description
1 polymer ?
#
loop_
_entity_poly.entity_id
_entity_poly.type
_entity_poly.pdbx_seq_one_letter_code
_entity_poly.pdbx_strand_id
1 'polypeptide(L)'
;MSLSMLCNQCSMSMIGGCGSKGQEIGTCGKDKNLSQLQDIMIYGLKGLSAYRTHADEFGADTKEVDDVIAQTLYFTLTNVNFNFDDHIAQLMKIGQAGVRMMDILSEAHT
;
A
#
# COMPACT_ATOMS: atom_id res chain seq x y z
N MET A 1 22.39 0.82 -13.32
CA MET A 1 21.73 -0.51 -13.34
C MET A 1 20.41 -0.35 -12.62
N SER A 2 19.27 -0.62 -13.26
CA SER A 2 17.96 -0.52 -12.62
C SER A 2 17.76 -1.69 -11.67
N LEU A 3 17.27 -1.45 -10.45
CA LEU A 3 16.95 -2.48 -9.46
C LEU A 3 15.54 -3.02 -9.74
N SER A 4 15.37 -4.33 -9.90
CA SER A 4 14.05 -4.94 -10.13
C SER A 4 13.12 -4.87 -8.90
N MET A 5 13.68 -4.79 -7.69
CA MET A 5 12.96 -4.57 -6.43
C MET A 5 13.91 -4.01 -5.37
N LEU A 6 13.37 -3.42 -4.30
CA LEU A 6 14.12 -3.14 -3.08
C LEU A 6 13.21 -3.25 -1.86
N CYS A 7 13.45 -4.22 -0.99
CA CYS A 7 12.67 -4.39 0.25
C CYS A 7 13.59 -4.67 1.45
N ASN A 8 13.48 -3.85 2.49
CA ASN A 8 14.33 -3.88 3.68
C ASN A 8 13.52 -3.84 5.00
N GLN A 9 12.23 -4.18 4.95
CA GLN A 9 11.32 -4.02 6.10
C GLN A 9 11.52 -5.03 7.24
N CYS A 10 12.14 -6.18 6.98
CA CYS A 10 12.28 -7.26 7.96
C CYS A 10 13.73 -7.45 8.42
N SER A 11 13.89 -8.00 9.62
CA SER A 11 15.20 -8.30 10.23
C SER A 11 16.03 -9.33 9.45
N MET A 12 15.37 -10.17 8.65
CA MET A 12 16.01 -11.18 7.78
C MET A 12 16.30 -10.65 6.37
N SER A 13 16.13 -9.35 6.13
CA SER A 13 16.53 -8.74 4.87
C SER A 13 18.04 -8.86 4.68
N MET A 14 18.46 -9.01 3.42
CA MET A 14 19.88 -9.07 3.12
C MET A 14 20.57 -7.74 3.42
N ILE A 15 21.88 -7.77 3.64
CA ILE A 15 22.68 -6.55 3.79
C ILE A 15 22.46 -5.65 2.56
N GLY A 16 21.92 -4.45 2.78
CA GLY A 16 21.54 -3.49 1.75
C GLY A 16 20.09 -3.60 1.25
N GLY A 17 19.30 -4.56 1.75
CA GLY A 17 17.92 -4.86 1.34
C GLY A 17 17.83 -5.98 0.30
N CYS A 18 16.72 -6.73 0.31
CA CYS A 18 16.39 -7.67 -0.75
C CYS A 18 16.28 -6.93 -2.08
N GLY A 19 16.92 -7.44 -3.14
CA GLY A 19 17.03 -6.77 -4.45
C GLY A 19 18.29 -5.92 -4.65
N SER A 20 18.97 -5.48 -3.59
CA SER A 20 20.15 -4.58 -3.67
C SER A 20 21.36 -5.09 -4.46
N LYS A 21 21.45 -6.40 -4.70
CA LYS A 21 22.50 -7.06 -5.50
C LYS A 21 21.95 -7.74 -6.78
N GLY A 22 20.76 -7.35 -7.23
CA GLY A 22 20.17 -7.80 -8.52
C GLY A 22 19.23 -9.00 -8.45
N GLN A 23 18.93 -9.52 -7.26
CA GLN A 23 17.99 -10.62 -7.07
C GLN A 23 16.53 -10.18 -7.17
N GLU A 24 15.70 -11.09 -7.66
CA GLU A 24 14.29 -10.84 -7.96
C GLU A 24 13.32 -11.45 -6.92
N ILE A 25 13.86 -12.04 -5.85
CA ILE A 25 13.08 -12.65 -4.77
C ILE A 25 13.74 -12.26 -3.44
N GLY A 26 12.95 -11.84 -2.46
CA GLY A 26 13.42 -11.57 -1.10
C GLY A 26 13.58 -12.84 -0.27
N THR A 27 14.31 -12.74 0.86
CA THR A 27 14.53 -13.87 1.79
C THR A 27 13.23 -14.55 2.24
N CYS A 28 12.13 -13.80 2.34
CA CYS A 28 10.82 -14.32 2.71
C CYS A 28 10.04 -15.01 1.57
N GLY A 29 10.58 -15.05 0.35
CA GLY A 29 9.89 -15.60 -0.83
C GLY A 29 9.06 -14.60 -1.64
N LYS A 30 8.99 -13.32 -1.23
CA LYS A 30 8.28 -12.28 -2.00
C LYS A 30 9.06 -11.97 -3.27
N ASP A 31 8.48 -12.22 -4.44
CA ASP A 31 9.09 -11.88 -5.72
C ASP A 31 9.00 -10.38 -6.03
N LYS A 32 9.72 -9.96 -7.08
CA LYS A 32 9.78 -8.56 -7.54
C LYS A 32 8.43 -7.98 -7.91
N ASN A 33 7.53 -8.77 -8.51
CA ASN A 33 6.24 -8.27 -8.97
C ASN A 33 5.35 -7.98 -7.76
N LEU A 34 5.27 -8.92 -6.82
CA LEU A 34 4.54 -8.74 -5.56
C LEU A 34 5.12 -7.58 -4.74
N SER A 35 6.45 -7.45 -4.70
CA SER A 35 7.10 -6.31 -4.04
C SER A 35 6.68 -4.98 -4.66
N GLN A 36 6.70 -4.87 -5.99
CA GLN A 36 6.29 -3.66 -6.69
C GLN A 36 4.81 -3.34 -6.50
N LEU A 37 3.93 -4.35 -6.49
CA LEU A 37 2.51 -4.15 -6.19
C LEU A 37 2.32 -3.61 -4.78
N GLN A 38 3.05 -4.14 -3.78
CA GLN A 38 3.01 -3.61 -2.42
C GLN A 38 3.58 -2.18 -2.34
N ASP A 39 4.61 -1.84 -3.11
CA ASP A 39 5.11 -0.45 -3.19
C ASP A 39 4.04 0.50 -3.75
N ILE A 40 3.30 0.09 -4.79
CA ILE A 40 2.17 0.86 -5.33
C ILE A 40 1.06 1.01 -4.28
N MET A 41 0.75 -0.04 -3.51
CA MET A 41 -0.22 0.05 -2.41
C MET A 41 0.20 1.12 -1.41
N ILE A 42 1.44 1.08 -0.91
CA ILE A 42 1.96 2.07 0.04
C ILE A 42 1.92 3.49 -0.54
N TYR A 43 2.22 3.66 -1.83
CA TYR A 43 2.10 4.95 -2.49
C TYR A 43 0.65 5.45 -2.53
N GLY A 44 -0.30 4.59 -2.89
CA GLY A 44 -1.73 4.90 -2.89
C GLY A 44 -2.25 5.27 -1.50
N LEU A 45 -1.83 4.53 -0.46
CA LEU A 45 -2.21 4.82 0.92
C LEU A 45 -1.71 6.19 1.39
N LYS A 46 -0.50 6.61 1.01
CA LYS A 46 0.00 7.96 1.34
C LYS A 46 -0.91 9.05 0.75
N GLY A 47 -1.39 8.87 -0.47
CA GLY A 47 -2.34 9.78 -1.11
C GLY A 47 -3.69 9.80 -0.40
N LEU A 48 -4.25 8.62 -0.10
CA LEU A 48 -5.49 8.50 0.67
C LEU A 48 -5.38 9.17 2.04
N SER A 49 -4.30 8.90 2.78
CA SER A 49 -4.07 9.50 4.10
C SER A 49 -4.00 11.03 4.02
N ALA A 50 -3.41 11.61 2.99
CA ALA A 50 -3.38 13.07 2.83
C ALA A 50 -4.79 13.66 2.68
N TYR A 51 -5.64 13.07 1.84
CA TYR A 51 -7.02 13.53 1.67
C TYR A 51 -7.88 13.27 2.91
N ARG A 52 -7.67 12.13 3.57
CA ARG A 52 -8.32 11.79 4.83
C ARG A 52 -7.96 12.80 5.92
N THR A 53 -6.69 13.19 6.05
CA THR A 53 -6.27 14.26 6.97
C THR A 53 -6.96 15.59 6.66
N HIS A 54 -7.17 15.94 5.39
CA HIS A 54 -7.94 17.14 5.03
C HIS A 54 -9.42 17.03 5.42
N ALA A 55 -10.03 15.85 5.26
CA ALA A 55 -11.42 15.62 5.65
C ALA A 55 -11.67 15.71 7.16
N ASP A 56 -10.68 15.34 7.97
CA ASP A 56 -10.72 15.49 9.43
C ASP A 56 -10.90 16.95 9.87
N GLU A 57 -10.38 17.93 9.11
CA GLU A 57 -10.56 19.36 9.40
C GLU A 57 -12.04 19.79 9.35
N PHE A 58 -12.88 19.02 8.65
CA PHE A 58 -14.34 19.22 8.58
C PHE A 58 -15.12 18.28 9.51
N GLY A 59 -14.44 17.41 10.26
CA GLY A 59 -15.09 16.38 11.07
C GLY A 59 -15.86 15.33 10.27
N ALA A 60 -15.48 15.12 9.00
CA ALA A 60 -16.15 14.17 8.11
C ALA A 60 -15.92 12.71 8.55
N ASP A 61 -16.92 11.85 8.37
CA ASP A 61 -16.78 10.42 8.61
C ASP A 61 -15.99 9.74 7.48
N THR A 62 -14.79 9.27 7.80
CA THR A 62 -13.88 8.61 6.88
C THR A 62 -13.67 7.13 7.20
N LYS A 63 -14.51 6.53 8.06
CA LYS A 63 -14.30 5.18 8.59
C LYS A 63 -14.06 4.13 7.49
N GLU A 64 -14.83 4.17 6.42
CA GLU A 64 -14.70 3.22 5.31
C GLU A 64 -13.31 3.30 4.65
N VAL A 65 -12.78 4.51 4.47
CA VAL A 65 -11.44 4.75 3.92
C VAL A 65 -10.37 4.31 4.93
N ASP A 66 -10.57 4.60 6.22
CA ASP A 66 -9.67 4.19 7.30
C ASP A 66 -9.54 2.67 7.38
N ASP A 67 -10.65 1.93 7.23
CA ASP A 67 -10.66 0.47 7.20
C ASP A 67 -9.82 -0.07 6.03
N VAL A 68 -9.92 0.54 4.84
CA VAL A 68 -9.10 0.16 3.67
C VAL A 68 -7.62 0.46 3.90
N ILE A 69 -7.29 1.61 4.50
CA ILE A 69 -5.91 1.97 4.84
C ILE A 69 -5.31 0.92 5.80
N ALA A 70 -6.01 0.62 6.90
CA ALA A 70 -5.53 -0.33 7.90
C ALA A 70 -5.38 -1.75 7.34
N GLN A 71 -6.37 -2.22 6.57
CA GLN A 71 -6.32 -3.54 5.93
C GLN A 71 -5.16 -3.64 4.94
N THR A 72 -4.94 -2.60 4.13
CA THR A 72 -3.85 -2.59 3.15
C THR A 72 -2.48 -2.54 3.84
N LEU A 73 -2.32 -1.74 4.91
CA LEU A 73 -1.08 -1.74 5.69
C LEU A 73 -0.77 -3.15 6.22
N TYR A 74 -1.75 -3.82 6.82
CA TYR A 74 -1.59 -5.20 7.27
C TYR A 74 -1.21 -6.15 6.13
N PHE A 75 -1.87 -6.03 4.98
CA PHE A 75 -1.62 -6.85 3.79
C PHE A 75 -0.15 -6.78 3.31
N THR A 76 0.49 -5.62 3.46
CA THR A 76 1.89 -5.40 3.03
C THR A 76 2.95 -5.88 4.04
N LEU A 77 2.54 -6.34 5.23
CA LEU A 77 3.47 -6.82 6.24
C LEU A 77 4.17 -8.12 5.81
N THR A 78 5.35 -8.35 6.39
CA THR A 78 6.17 -9.53 6.09
C THR A 78 5.38 -10.81 6.37
N ASN A 79 5.38 -11.73 5.39
CA ASN A 79 4.73 -13.04 5.44
C ASN A 79 3.19 -13.04 5.50
N VAL A 80 2.51 -11.93 5.14
CA VAL A 80 1.05 -11.89 5.16
C VAL A 80 0.41 -12.45 3.89
N ASN A 81 0.81 -11.98 2.70
CA ASN A 81 0.21 -12.44 1.45
C ASN A 81 1.25 -12.53 0.32
N PHE A 82 1.16 -13.61 -0.47
CA PHE A 82 2.00 -13.88 -1.66
C PHE A 82 1.19 -14.28 -2.90
N ASN A 83 -0.14 -14.10 -2.88
CA ASN A 83 -1.02 -14.40 -4.00
C ASN A 83 -1.16 -13.16 -4.90
N PHE A 84 -0.89 -13.31 -6.19
CA PHE A 84 -0.93 -12.20 -7.15
C PHE A 84 -2.34 -11.59 -7.31
N ASP A 85 -3.37 -12.41 -7.44
CA ASP A 85 -4.75 -11.95 -7.65
C ASP A 85 -5.27 -11.19 -6.43
N ASP A 86 -4.90 -11.63 -5.22
CA ASP A 86 -5.21 -10.90 -3.98
C ASP A 86 -4.57 -9.51 -3.97
N HIS A 87 -3.35 -9.36 -4.49
CA HIS A 87 -2.69 -8.05 -4.59
C HIS A 87 -3.43 -7.13 -5.57
N ILE A 88 -3.88 -7.66 -6.71
CA ILE A 88 -4.68 -6.91 -7.67
C ILE A 88 -6.01 -6.49 -7.04
N ALA A 89 -6.70 -7.42 -6.37
CA ALA A 89 -7.96 -7.13 -5.68
C ALA A 89 -7.78 -6.04 -4.61
N GLN A 90 -6.69 -6.09 -3.83
CA GLN A 90 -6.40 -5.09 -2.82
C GLN A 90 -6.12 -3.71 -3.44
N LEU A 91 -5.39 -3.64 -4.56
CA LEU A 91 -5.18 -2.39 -5.30
C LEU A 91 -6.50 -1.79 -5.80
N MET A 92 -7.43 -2.62 -6.28
CA MET A 92 -8.75 -2.15 -6.71
C MET A 92 -9.56 -1.54 -5.54
N LYS A 93 -9.45 -2.10 -4.34
CA LYS A 93 -10.07 -1.52 -3.13
C LYS A 93 -9.48 -0.15 -2.79
N ILE A 94 -8.15 0.02 -2.92
CA ILE A 94 -7.49 1.31 -2.71
C ILE A 94 -8.02 2.35 -3.72
N GLY A 95 -8.17 1.96 -4.98
CA GLY A 95 -8.74 2.83 -6.02
C GLY A 95 -10.19 3.26 -5.70
N GLN A 96 -11.03 2.33 -5.27
CA GLN A 96 -12.41 2.61 -4.87
C GLN A 96 -12.47 3.53 -3.64
N ALA A 97 -11.61 3.30 -2.63
CA ALA A 97 -11.48 4.19 -1.48
C ALA A 97 -11.05 5.61 -1.89
N GLY A 98 -10.24 5.74 -2.95
CA GLY A 98 -9.86 7.03 -3.52
C GLY A 98 -11.05 7.81 -4.06
N VAL A 99 -11.91 7.15 -4.83
CA VAL A 99 -13.17 7.74 -5.32
C VAL A 99 -14.06 8.14 -4.15
N ARG A 100 -14.24 7.24 -3.18
CA ARG A 100 -15.06 7.51 -1.99
C ARG A 100 -14.55 8.72 -1.20
N MET A 101 -13.24 8.86 -1.06
CA MET A 101 -12.62 9.98 -0.36
C MET A 101 -12.86 11.32 -1.10
N MET A 102 -12.89 11.31 -2.44
CA MET A 102 -13.26 12.48 -3.22
C MET A 102 -14.72 12.88 -3.02
N ASP A 103 -15.63 11.91 -2.94
CA ASP A 103 -17.06 12.17 -2.67
C ASP A 103 -17.24 12.80 -1.28
N ILE A 104 -16.61 12.22 -0.25
CA ILE A 104 -16.65 12.75 1.13
C ILE A 104 -16.15 14.20 1.17
N LEU A 105 -15.04 14.50 0.49
CA LEU A 105 -14.52 15.86 0.44
C LEU A 105 -15.44 16.80 -0.35
N SER A 106 -16.09 16.33 -1.41
CA SER A 106 -17.06 17.13 -2.14
C SER A 106 -18.23 17.54 -1.24
N GLU A 107 -18.76 16.60 -0.44
CA GLU A 107 -19.84 16.84 0.52
C GLU A 107 -19.41 17.77 1.67
N ALA A 108 -18.20 17.59 2.19
CA ALA A 108 -17.70 18.36 3.34
C ALA A 108 -17.46 19.86 3.03
N HIS A 109 -17.22 20.22 1.75
CA HIS A 109 -17.02 21.61 1.35
C HIS A 109 -18.32 22.35 0.97
N THR A 110 -19.47 21.67 0.93
CA THR A 110 -20.79 22.26 0.61
C THR A 110 -21.63 22.48 1.85
#